data_AF-A0A1W1ZYQ6-F1
#
_entry.id   AF-A0A1W1ZYQ6-F1
#
_cell.length_a   1.000
_cell.length_b   1.000
_cell.length_c   1.000
_cell.angle_alpha   90.00
_cell.angle_beta   90.00
_cell.angle_gamma   90.00
#
_symmetry.space_group_name_H-M   'P 1'
#
loop_
_entity.id
_entity.type
_entity.pdbx_description
1 polymer ?
#
loop_
_entity_poly.entity_id
_entity_poly.type
_entity_poly.pdbx_seq_one_letter_code
_entity_poly.pdbx_strand_id
1 'polypeptide(L)'
;MNDLYETGISEARWWTYDIPGNTGWIIWLICTWKCLAQGISLFSALALLPAVLMVLGVAEIISERIAKLDRILPRKRLLRGFGALTAAGIIGVPVSVTGICLKANGNLPLWMLGGAALCGLFAGLIYQGFRKKEA
;
A
#
# COMPACT_ATOMS: atom_id res chain seq x y z
N MET A 1 -12.43 17.29 18.22
CA MET A 1 -11.25 17.96 17.64
C MET A 1 -10.69 17.08 16.54
N ASN A 2 -10.60 17.59 15.31
CA ASN A 2 -9.90 16.87 14.25
C ASN A 2 -8.40 17.05 14.48
N ASP A 3 -7.76 16.06 15.11
CA ASP A 3 -6.31 16.04 15.24
C ASP A 3 -5.70 16.06 13.83
N LEU A 4 -5.04 17.18 13.50
CA LEU A 4 -4.28 17.35 12.26
C LEU A 4 -2.87 16.78 12.47
N TYR A 5 -2.35 16.18 11.42
CA TYR A 5 -1.02 15.60 11.37
C TYR A 5 -0.24 16.26 10.25
N GLU A 6 0.99 16.64 10.51
CA GLU A 6 1.88 17.29 9.55
C GLU A 6 3.16 16.47 9.37
N THR A 7 3.68 16.46 8.14
CA THR A 7 4.90 15.74 7.80
C THR A 7 6.04 16.71 7.49
N GLY A 8 7.16 16.55 8.20
CA GLY A 8 8.41 17.27 7.93
C GLY A 8 9.31 16.58 6.90
N ILE A 9 8.82 15.53 6.21
CA ILE A 9 9.61 14.84 5.19
C ILE A 9 9.94 15.82 4.05
N SER A 10 11.22 16.08 3.80
CA SER A 10 11.67 16.89 2.63
C SER A 10 11.11 16.34 1.32
N GLU A 11 10.90 17.17 0.30
CA GLU A 11 10.40 16.73 -1.01
C GLU A 11 11.22 15.58 -1.64
N ALA A 12 12.55 15.70 -1.66
CA ALA A 12 13.41 14.65 -2.23
C ALA A 12 13.20 13.29 -1.55
N ARG A 13 13.11 13.29 -0.22
CA ARG A 13 12.84 12.09 0.57
C ARG A 13 11.42 11.57 0.35
N TRP A 14 10.44 12.45 0.20
CA TRP A 14 9.07 12.06 -0.13
C TRP A 14 9.02 11.28 -1.45
N TRP A 15 9.63 11.81 -2.51
CA TRP A 15 9.71 11.13 -3.81
C TRP A 15 10.42 9.78 -3.73
N THR A 16 11.48 9.71 -2.92
CA THR A 16 12.25 8.47 -2.70
C THR A 16 11.40 7.38 -2.04
N TYR A 17 10.37 7.74 -1.26
CA TYR A 17 9.44 6.79 -0.66
C TYR A 17 8.21 6.54 -1.55
N ASP A 18 7.69 7.58 -2.17
CA ASP A 18 6.47 7.52 -2.96
C ASP A 18 6.66 6.65 -4.22
N ILE A 19 7.78 6.77 -4.93
CA ILE A 19 8.03 6.00 -6.16
C ILE A 19 8.08 4.48 -5.89
N PRO A 20 8.88 3.97 -4.93
CA PRO A 20 8.88 2.55 -4.63
C PRO A 20 7.55 2.05 -4.03
N GLY A 21 6.92 2.85 -3.16
CA GLY A 21 5.60 2.51 -2.60
C GLY A 21 4.55 2.35 -3.70
N ASN A 22 4.55 3.26 -4.68
CA ASN A 22 3.64 3.21 -5.82
C ASN A 22 3.92 2.01 -6.73
N THR A 23 5.20 1.76 -7.02
CA THR A 23 5.63 0.56 -7.75
C THR A 23 5.11 -0.71 -7.08
N GLY A 24 5.17 -0.77 -5.75
CA GLY A 24 4.73 -1.91 -4.97
C GLY A 24 3.26 -2.28 -5.16
N TRP A 25 2.33 -1.32 -5.03
CA TRP A 25 0.91 -1.61 -5.20
C TRP A 25 0.54 -1.89 -6.67
N ILE A 26 1.21 -1.26 -7.65
CA ILE A 26 0.99 -1.54 -9.08
C ILE A 26 1.34 -3.00 -9.38
N ILE A 27 2.50 -3.47 -8.91
CA ILE A 27 2.92 -4.87 -9.07
C ILE A 27 1.87 -5.80 -8.46
N TRP A 28 1.39 -5.51 -7.25
CA TRP A 28 0.39 -6.32 -6.58
C TRP A 28 -0.91 -6.44 -7.38
N LEU A 29 -1.46 -5.32 -7.87
CA LEU A 29 -2.71 -5.32 -8.61
C LEU A 29 -2.59 -6.08 -9.94
N ILE A 30 -1.48 -5.88 -10.68
CA ILE A 30 -1.23 -6.61 -11.93
C ILE A 30 -1.12 -8.12 -11.66
N CYS A 31 -0.39 -8.53 -10.63
CA CYS A 31 -0.24 -9.94 -10.30
C CYS A 31 -1.55 -10.56 -9.82
N THR A 32 -2.34 -9.83 -9.03
CA THR A 32 -3.68 -10.27 -8.59
C THR A 32 -4.60 -10.49 -9.78
N TRP A 33 -4.63 -9.55 -10.73
CA TRP A 33 -5.38 -9.70 -11.98
C TRP A 33 -4.94 -10.94 -12.76
N LYS A 34 -3.62 -11.13 -12.93
CA LYS A 34 -3.08 -12.31 -13.62
C LYS A 34 -3.45 -13.62 -12.92
N CYS A 35 -3.43 -13.66 -11.59
CA CYS A 35 -3.87 -14.83 -10.83
C CYS A 35 -5.35 -15.15 -11.10
N LEU A 36 -6.22 -14.14 -11.10
CA LEU A 36 -7.65 -14.31 -11.38
C LEU A 36 -7.89 -14.76 -12.83
N ALA A 37 -7.14 -14.22 -13.78
CA ALA A 37 -7.24 -14.57 -15.20
C ALA A 37 -6.82 -16.02 -15.49
N GLN A 38 -5.95 -16.62 -14.66
CA GLN A 38 -5.57 -18.03 -14.76
C GLN A 38 -6.59 -18.99 -14.11
N GLY A 39 -7.56 -18.46 -13.36
CA GLY A 39 -8.59 -19.22 -12.69
C GLY A 39 -8.77 -18.81 -11.23
N ILE A 40 -10.00 -18.90 -10.73
CA ILE A 40 -10.31 -18.59 -9.33
C ILE A 40 -9.86 -19.76 -8.46
N SER A 41 -8.88 -19.49 -7.60
CA SER A 41 -8.33 -20.41 -6.60
C SER A 41 -8.38 -19.76 -5.21
N LEU A 42 -8.11 -20.56 -4.16
CA LEU A 42 -7.98 -20.03 -2.80
C LEU A 42 -6.90 -18.93 -2.74
N PHE A 43 -5.75 -19.13 -3.40
CA PHE A 43 -4.68 -18.14 -3.41
C PHE A 43 -5.11 -16.84 -4.11
N SER A 44 -5.76 -16.91 -5.27
CA SER A 44 -6.23 -15.69 -5.95
C SER A 44 -7.31 -14.96 -5.16
N ALA A 45 -8.15 -15.68 -4.41
CA ALA A 45 -9.13 -15.08 -3.51
C ALA A 45 -8.44 -14.37 -2.32
N LEU A 46 -7.41 -14.97 -1.74
CA LEU A 46 -6.60 -14.34 -0.68
C LEU A 46 -5.86 -13.09 -1.19
N ALA A 47 -5.38 -13.11 -2.43
CA ALA A 47 -4.70 -11.98 -3.07
C ALA A 47 -5.59 -10.73 -3.22
N LEU A 48 -6.92 -10.90 -3.24
CA LEU A 48 -7.86 -9.78 -3.28
C LEU A 48 -7.86 -8.95 -1.99
N LEU A 49 -7.57 -9.55 -0.83
CA LEU A 49 -7.62 -8.84 0.45
C LEU A 49 -6.63 -7.65 0.47
N PRO A 50 -5.32 -7.83 0.18
CA PRO A 50 -4.42 -6.69 0.05
C PRO A 50 -4.76 -5.79 -1.13
N ALA A 51 -5.25 -6.34 -2.25
CA ALA A 51 -5.60 -5.55 -3.43
C ALA A 51 -6.68 -4.51 -3.12
N VAL A 52 -7.74 -4.90 -2.41
CA VAL A 52 -8.82 -3.99 -1.98
C VAL A 52 -8.27 -2.90 -1.06
N LEU A 53 -7.45 -3.26 -0.07
CA LEU A 53 -6.83 -2.27 0.82
C LEU A 53 -5.91 -1.30 0.05
N MET A 54 -5.17 -1.78 -0.94
CA MET A 54 -4.33 -0.93 -1.79
C MET A 54 -5.16 0.05 -2.61
N VAL A 55 -6.26 -0.41 -3.22
CA VAL A 55 -7.16 0.46 -3.98
C VAL A 55 -7.77 1.53 -3.08
N LEU A 56 -8.23 1.17 -1.87
CA LEU A 56 -8.76 2.13 -0.90
C LEU A 56 -7.71 3.16 -0.48
N GLY A 57 -6.48 2.70 -0.21
CA GLY A 57 -5.36 3.55 0.15
C GLY A 57 -4.98 4.55 -0.94
N VAL A 58 -4.84 4.06 -2.17
CA VAL A 58 -4.53 4.90 -3.33
C VAL A 58 -5.65 5.89 -3.61
N ALA A 59 -6.92 5.47 -3.55
CA ALA A 59 -8.06 6.35 -3.77
C ALA A 59 -8.10 7.51 -2.75
N GLU A 60 -7.79 7.24 -1.48
CA GLU A 60 -7.69 8.29 -0.47
C GLU A 60 -6.54 9.26 -0.78
N ILE A 61 -5.35 8.76 -1.13
CA ILE A 61 -4.20 9.61 -1.46
C ILE A 61 -4.46 10.48 -2.70
N ILE A 62 -5.13 9.94 -3.72
CA ILE A 62 -5.55 10.73 -4.89
C ILE A 62 -6.51 11.83 -4.46
N SER A 63 -7.49 11.53 -3.61
CA SER A 63 -8.41 12.52 -3.07
C SER A 63 -7.70 13.60 -2.25
N GLU A 64 -6.69 13.24 -1.47
CA GLU A 64 -5.85 14.16 -0.71
C GLU A 64 -5.07 15.12 -1.62
N ARG A 65 -4.44 14.60 -2.68
CA ARG A 65 -3.70 15.41 -3.67
C ARG A 65 -4.61 16.38 -4.41
N ILE A 66 -5.82 15.95 -4.78
CA ILE A 66 -6.82 16.84 -5.40
C ILE A 66 -7.22 17.97 -4.44
N ALA A 67 -7.32 17.66 -3.15
CA ALA A 67 -7.62 18.63 -2.10
C ALA A 67 -6.41 19.46 -1.65
N LYS A 68 -5.20 19.23 -2.21
CA LYS A 68 -3.94 19.87 -1.84
C LYS A 68 -3.60 19.72 -0.35
N LEU A 69 -3.92 18.56 0.23
CA LEU A 69 -3.70 18.24 1.65
C LEU A 69 -2.42 17.44 1.90
N ASP A 70 -1.52 17.41 0.92
CA ASP A 70 -0.41 16.45 0.78
C ASP A 70 0.52 16.39 2.01
N ARG A 71 0.60 17.50 2.76
CA ARG A 71 1.51 17.65 3.91
C ARG A 71 0.81 17.79 5.26
N ILE A 72 -0.49 18.08 5.27
CA ILE A 72 -1.27 18.27 6.49
C ILE A 72 -2.59 17.51 6.35
N LEU A 73 -2.74 16.44 7.12
CA LEU A 73 -3.85 15.50 6.99
C LEU A 73 -4.57 15.29 8.34
N PRO A 74 -5.91 15.19 8.35
CA PRO A 74 -6.62 14.62 9.48
C PRO A 74 -6.21 13.16 9.69
N ARG A 75 -6.12 12.72 10.96
CA ARG A 75 -5.75 11.33 11.32
C ARG A 75 -6.51 10.26 10.51
N LYS A 76 -7.81 10.48 10.29
CA LYS A 76 -8.68 9.52 9.57
C LYS A 76 -8.23 9.33 8.12
N ARG A 77 -7.82 10.41 7.44
CA ARG A 77 -7.35 10.34 6.05
C ARG A 77 -5.98 9.67 5.98
N LEU A 78 -5.07 10.06 6.87
CA LEU A 78 -3.75 9.42 7.00
C LEU A 78 -3.83 7.90 7.20
N LEU A 79 -4.75 7.43 8.05
CA LEU A 79 -4.99 6.00 8.27
C LEU A 79 -5.60 5.31 7.04
N ARG A 80 -6.52 5.97 6.35
CA ARG A 80 -7.19 5.43 5.16
C ARG A 80 -6.28 5.41 3.93
N GLY A 81 -5.35 6.35 3.80
CA GLY A 81 -4.35 6.41 2.74
C GLY A 81 -3.13 5.56 3.06
N PHE A 82 -2.08 6.18 3.58
CA PHE A 82 -0.80 5.51 3.86
C PHE A 82 -0.92 4.37 4.88
N GLY A 83 -1.81 4.49 5.88
CA GLY A 83 -2.06 3.41 6.84
C GLY A 83 -2.62 2.15 6.18
N ALA A 84 -3.60 2.30 5.28
CA ALA A 84 -4.18 1.19 4.53
C ALA A 84 -3.17 0.55 3.59
N LEU A 85 -2.33 1.33 2.90
CA LEU A 85 -1.25 0.81 2.06
C LEU A 85 -0.21 0.03 2.86
N THR A 86 0.16 0.56 4.03
CA THR A 86 1.08 -0.11 4.96
C THR A 86 0.51 -1.47 5.40
N ALA A 87 -0.75 -1.47 5.85
CA ALA A 87 -1.44 -2.70 6.25
C ALA A 87 -1.57 -3.69 5.11
N ALA A 88 -1.90 -3.21 3.90
CA ALA A 88 -1.98 -4.05 2.72
C ALA A 88 -0.65 -4.72 2.39
N GLY A 89 0.48 -3.99 2.45
CA GLY A 89 1.80 -4.56 2.28
C GLY A 89 2.13 -5.61 3.34
N ILE A 90 1.84 -5.32 4.62
CA ILE A 90 2.07 -6.26 5.72
C ILE A 90 1.26 -7.55 5.55
N ILE A 91 0.00 -7.48 5.13
CA ILE A 91 -0.86 -8.64 4.86
C ILE A 91 -0.43 -9.34 3.56
N GLY A 92 0.05 -8.57 2.57
CA GLY A 92 0.49 -9.09 1.28
C GLY A 92 1.71 -9.99 1.38
N VAL A 93 2.61 -9.75 2.33
CA VAL A 93 3.78 -10.61 2.58
C VAL A 93 3.39 -12.07 2.91
N PRO A 94 2.61 -12.38 3.97
CA PRO A 94 2.22 -13.75 4.28
C PRO A 94 1.32 -14.37 3.20
N VAL A 95 0.48 -13.58 2.51
CA VAL A 95 -0.30 -14.07 1.36
C VAL A 95 0.63 -14.55 0.25
N SER A 96 1.66 -13.76 -0.08
CA SER A 96 2.65 -14.12 -1.09
C SER A 96 3.46 -15.35 -0.70
N VAL A 97 3.93 -15.42 0.55
CA VAL A 97 4.63 -16.60 1.09
C VAL A 97 3.76 -17.85 0.97
N THR A 98 2.46 -17.75 1.28
CA THR A 98 1.51 -18.85 1.12
C THR A 98 1.44 -19.29 -0.36
N GLY A 99 1.37 -18.35 -1.30
CA GLY A 99 1.40 -18.65 -2.74
C GLY A 99 2.68 -19.36 -3.19
N ILE A 100 3.84 -18.94 -2.66
CA ILE A 100 5.15 -19.57 -2.93
C ILE A 100 5.16 -21.01 -2.40
N CYS A 101 4.75 -21.22 -1.15
CA CYS A 101 4.73 -22.55 -0.52
C CYS A 101 3.79 -23.52 -1.25
N LEU A 102 2.65 -23.02 -1.75
CA LEU A 102 1.68 -23.79 -2.52
C LEU A 102 2.03 -23.93 -4.01
N LYS A 103 3.14 -23.33 -4.47
CA LYS A 103 3.53 -23.24 -5.89
C LYS A 103 2.40 -22.73 -6.80
N ALA A 104 1.60 -21.80 -6.28
CA ALA A 104 0.44 -21.26 -6.99
C ALA A 104 0.87 -20.28 -8.10
N ASN A 105 0.30 -20.43 -9.29
CA ASN A 105 0.46 -19.47 -10.40
C ASN A 105 1.92 -19.13 -10.76
N GLY A 106 2.82 -20.12 -10.65
CA GLY A 106 4.23 -20.02 -11.04
C GLY A 106 4.99 -18.96 -10.25
N ASN A 107 5.56 -17.98 -10.95
CA ASN A 107 6.41 -16.95 -10.34
C ASN A 107 5.64 -15.72 -9.83
N LEU A 108 4.32 -15.63 -10.04
CA LEU A 108 3.54 -14.47 -9.61
C LEU A 108 3.63 -14.18 -8.10
N PRO A 109 3.58 -15.18 -7.19
CA PRO A 109 3.73 -14.93 -5.75
C PRO A 109 5.06 -14.28 -5.37
N LEU A 110 6.14 -14.52 -6.12
CA LEU A 110 7.44 -13.90 -5.86
C LEU A 110 7.41 -12.40 -6.19
N TRP A 111 6.78 -12.03 -7.31
CA TRP A 111 6.57 -10.62 -7.65
C TRP A 111 5.65 -9.92 -6.66
N MET A 112 4.60 -10.61 -6.21
CA MET A 112 3.68 -10.11 -5.18
C MET A 112 4.40 -9.88 -3.85
N LEU A 113 5.34 -10.75 -3.46
CA LEU A 113 6.16 -10.56 -2.27
C LEU A 113 6.98 -9.28 -2.35
N GLY A 114 7.67 -9.06 -3.49
CA GLY A 114 8.43 -7.84 -3.74
C GLY A 114 7.54 -6.60 -3.73
N GLY A 115 6.38 -6.65 -4.40
CA GLY A 115 5.41 -5.55 -4.43
C GLY A 115 4.85 -5.20 -3.05
N ALA A 116 4.48 -6.22 -2.26
CA ALA A 116 3.99 -6.05 -0.90
C ALA A 116 5.06 -5.46 0.04
N ALA A 117 6.31 -5.93 -0.04
CA ALA A 117 7.40 -5.40 0.75
C ALA A 117 7.67 -3.93 0.43
N LEU A 118 7.75 -3.56 -0.86
CA LEU A 118 7.92 -2.18 -1.29
C LEU A 118 6.76 -1.29 -0.82
N CYS A 119 5.52 -1.70 -1.09
CA CYS A 119 4.34 -0.94 -0.71
C CYS A 119 4.26 -0.75 0.81
N GLY A 120 4.39 -1.84 1.57
CA GLY A 120 4.29 -1.83 3.02
C GLY A 120 5.37 -0.98 3.69
N LEU A 121 6.64 -1.16 3.28
CA LEU A 121 7.75 -0.42 3.85
C LEU A 121 7.66 1.07 3.55
N PHE A 122 7.52 1.44 2.28
CA PHE A 122 7.62 2.84 1.89
C PHE A 122 6.37 3.66 2.20
N ALA A 123 5.17 3.08 2.11
CA ALA A 123 3.98 3.72 2.64
C ALA A 123 4.06 3.87 4.17
N GLY A 124 4.65 2.89 4.86
CA GLY A 124 4.89 2.92 6.29
C GLY A 124 5.85 4.03 6.71
N LEU A 125 6.94 4.23 5.96
CA LEU A 125 7.90 5.32 6.20
C LEU A 125 7.24 6.69 6.04
N ILE A 126 6.38 6.86 5.02
CA ILE A 126 5.61 8.11 4.85
C ILE A 126 4.65 8.30 6.02
N TYR A 127 3.87 7.27 6.36
CA TYR A 127 2.91 7.28 7.47
C TYR A 127 3.58 7.68 8.79
N GLN A 128 4.74 7.10 9.11
CA GLN A 128 5.49 7.41 10.34
C GLN A 128 6.08 8.83 10.36
N GLY A 129 6.29 9.43 9.20
CA GLY A 129 6.76 10.82 9.09
C GLY A 129 5.74 11.87 9.50
N PHE A 130 4.46 11.50 9.58
CA PHE A 130 3.41 12.38 10.07
C PHE A 130 3.40 12.44 11.60
N ARG A 131 3.46 13.65 12.15
CA ARG A 131 3.37 13.91 13.59
C ARG A 131 2.12 14.73 13.88
N LYS A 132 1.51 14.53 15.05
CA LYS A 132 0.38 15.34 15.49
C LYS A 132 0.85 16.80 15.55
N LYS A 133 0.09 17.70 14.92
CA LYS A 133 0.35 19.13 14.97
C LYS A 133 -0.06 19.62 16.37
N GLU A 134 0.92 20.02 17.17
CA GLU A 134 0.65 20.75 18.41
C GLU A 134 0.12 22.13 18.04
N ALA A 135 -0.95 22.55 18.73
CA ALA A 135 -1.67 23.79 18.46
C ALA A 135 -0.92 25.01 19.01
#